data_AF-A0A2G6VPJ2-F1
#
_entry.id   AF-A0A2G6VPJ2-F1
#
_cell.length_a   1.000
_cell.length_b   1.000
_cell.length_c   1.000
_cell.angle_alpha   90.00
_cell.angle_beta   90.00
_cell.angle_gamma   90.00
#
_symmetry.space_group_name_H-M   'P 1'
#
loop_
_entity.id
_entity.type
_entity.pdbx_description
1 polymer ?
#
loop_
_entity_poly.entity_id
_entity_poly.type
_entity_poly.pdbx_seq_one_letter_code
_entity_poly.pdbx_strand_id
1 'polypeptide(L)'
;MYKATYNENGEYTGFYVEEIHENIPQPNIELTEEEWQQALSKNYKVIEGKHAFSPFVQNKEELLENLRTKRNALLVESDWTQVEDSPLPEEQKSAWKNYRQELRDLTDLEDTTTIVWPVKPI
;
A
#
# COMPACT_ATOMS: atom_id res chain seq x y z
N MET A 1 11.12 -30.68 1.96
CA MET A 1 11.32 -29.68 3.04
C MET A 1 11.06 -28.28 2.47
N TYR A 2 10.49 -27.38 3.26
CA TYR A 2 10.20 -26.01 2.87
C TYR A 2 11.28 -25.05 3.39
N LYS A 3 11.72 -24.12 2.54
CA LYS A 3 12.75 -23.13 2.87
C LYS A 3 12.32 -21.74 2.46
N ALA A 4 12.52 -20.75 3.32
CA ALA A 4 12.22 -19.37 3.00
C ALA A 4 13.45 -18.47 3.20
N THR A 5 13.69 -17.57 2.25
CA THR A 5 14.70 -16.52 2.39
C THR A 5 14.09 -15.29 3.05
N TYR A 6 14.91 -14.48 3.71
CA TYR A 6 14.44 -13.28 4.40
C TYR A 6 15.46 -12.14 4.30
N ASN A 7 14.98 -10.90 4.47
CA ASN A 7 15.82 -9.69 4.47
C ASN A 7 16.35 -9.34 5.87
N GLU A 8 17.11 -8.25 5.99
CA GLU A 8 17.67 -7.77 7.26
C GLU A 8 16.61 -7.45 8.32
N ASN A 9 15.37 -7.14 7.90
CA ASN A 9 14.23 -6.88 8.79
C ASN A 9 13.49 -8.17 9.21
N GLY A 10 13.93 -9.33 8.71
CA GLY A 10 13.30 -10.62 8.92
C GLY A 10 12.14 -10.93 7.98
N GLU A 11 11.80 -10.05 7.05
CA GLU A 11 10.66 -10.24 6.14
C GLU A 11 10.99 -11.30 5.10
N TYR A 12 10.04 -12.20 4.83
CA TYR A 12 10.23 -13.24 3.81
C TYR A 12 10.33 -12.64 2.41
N THR A 13 11.35 -13.06 1.66
CA THR A 13 11.66 -12.57 0.31
C THR A 13 11.50 -13.63 -0.77
N GLY A 14 11.42 -14.91 -0.38
CA GLY A 14 11.34 -16.02 -1.32
C GLY A 14 10.98 -17.32 -0.62
N PHE A 15 10.35 -18.21 -1.37
CA PHE A 15 9.77 -19.46 -0.91
C PHE A 15 10.23 -20.59 -1.82
N TYR A 16 10.89 -21.59 -1.25
CA TYR A 16 11.51 -22.69 -1.97
C TYR A 16 11.11 -24.05 -1.39
N VAL A 17 10.93 -25.02 -2.28
CA VAL A 17 10.75 -26.43 -1.93
C VAL A 17 11.98 -27.17 -2.41
N GLU A 18 12.68 -27.88 -1.51
CA GLU A 18 13.97 -28.53 -1.82
C GLU A 18 13.88 -29.58 -2.94
N GLU A 19 12.73 -30.22 -3.09
CA GLU A 19 12.53 -31.26 -4.12
C GLU A 19 12.57 -30.71 -5.56
N ILE A 20 12.36 -29.39 -5.72
CA ILE A 20 12.29 -28.74 -7.03
C ILE A 20 13.29 -27.58 -7.18
N HIS A 21 13.90 -27.10 -6.10
CA HIS A 21 14.90 -26.02 -6.13
C HIS A 21 16.28 -26.53 -5.71
N GLU A 22 17.21 -26.57 -6.66
CA GLU A 22 18.60 -27.01 -6.40
C GLU A 22 19.46 -25.92 -5.74
N ASN A 23 19.21 -24.64 -6.04
CA ASN A 23 20.03 -23.53 -5.56
C ASN A 23 19.15 -22.55 -4.76
N ILE A 24 19.17 -22.66 -3.44
CA ILE A 24 18.40 -21.81 -2.53
C ILE A 24 19.31 -20.71 -1.97
N PRO A 25 19.01 -19.42 -2.18
CA PRO A 25 19.82 -18.31 -1.69
C PRO A 25 19.93 -18.28 -0.15
N GLN A 26 20.97 -17.64 0.36
CA GLN A 26 21.18 -17.37 1.79
C GLN A 26 21.00 -15.87 2.08
N PRO A 27 20.52 -15.46 3.26
CA PRO A 27 20.11 -16.32 4.39
C PRO A 27 18.73 -16.97 4.15
N ASN A 28 18.58 -18.23 4.60
CA ASN A 28 17.30 -18.93 4.60
C ASN A 28 17.03 -19.66 5.94
N ILE A 29 15.76 -19.97 6.18
CA ILE A 29 15.32 -20.85 7.28
C ILE A 29 14.52 -22.03 6.74
N GLU A 30 14.54 -23.12 7.47
CA GLU A 30 13.66 -24.27 7.26
C GLU A 30 12.32 -24.03 7.95
N LEU A 31 11.24 -24.39 7.27
CA LEU A 31 9.87 -24.23 7.75
C LEU A 31 9.15 -25.58 7.71
N THR A 32 8.24 -25.81 8.67
CA THR A 32 7.21 -26.84 8.51
C THR A 32 6.18 -26.42 7.45
N GLU A 33 5.29 -27.32 7.05
CA GLU A 33 4.21 -26.97 6.12
C GLU A 33 3.29 -25.89 6.71
N GLU A 34 3.02 -25.96 8.01
CA GLU A 34 2.20 -24.98 8.73
C GLU A 34 2.90 -23.63 8.79
N GLU A 35 4.18 -23.59 9.14
CA GLU A 35 4.96 -22.34 9.18
C GLU A 35 5.13 -21.75 7.78
N TRP A 36 5.24 -22.60 6.75
CA TRP A 36 5.24 -22.16 5.36
C TRP A 36 3.92 -21.47 5.00
N GLN A 37 2.78 -22.09 5.29
CA GLN A 37 1.47 -21.48 5.07
C GLN A 37 1.31 -20.16 5.84
N GLN A 38 1.82 -20.10 7.07
CA GLN A 38 1.84 -18.88 7.88
C GLN A 38 2.72 -17.80 7.26
N ALA A 39 3.92 -18.16 6.78
CA ALA A 39 4.88 -17.26 6.17
C ALA A 39 4.41 -16.68 4.83
N LEU A 40 3.50 -17.37 4.12
CA LEU A 40 2.82 -16.81 2.94
C LEU A 40 1.91 -15.62 3.29
N SER A 41 1.55 -15.45 4.57
CA SER A 41 0.89 -14.25 5.04
C SER A 41 1.91 -13.18 5.46
N LYS A 42 1.51 -11.90 5.44
CA LYS A 42 2.38 -10.80 5.91
C LYS A 42 2.55 -10.74 7.44
N ASN A 43 1.85 -11.61 8.19
CA ASN A 43 1.79 -11.56 9.65
C ASN A 43 2.90 -12.37 10.35
N TYR A 44 3.90 -12.83 9.61
CA TYR A 44 5.02 -13.60 10.15
C TYR A 44 6.32 -13.10 9.55
N LYS A 45 7.37 -13.16 10.35
CA LYS A 45 8.73 -12.79 9.95
C LYS A 45 9.74 -13.65 10.70
N VAL A 46 11.00 -13.57 10.30
CA VAL A 46 12.11 -14.21 10.98
C VAL A 46 12.63 -13.28 12.08
N ILE A 47 12.59 -13.74 13.33
CA ILE A 47 13.14 -13.02 14.49
C ILE A 47 14.20 -13.92 15.10
N GLU A 48 15.44 -13.44 15.17
CA GLU A 48 16.58 -14.21 15.72
C GLU A 48 16.75 -15.59 15.06
N GLY A 49 16.51 -15.68 13.75
CA GLY A 49 16.64 -16.93 12.99
C GLY A 49 15.47 -17.91 13.16
N LYS A 50 14.35 -17.49 13.74
CA LYS A 50 13.16 -18.33 13.93
C LYS A 50 11.92 -17.70 13.30
N HIS A 51 11.05 -18.55 12.75
CA HIS A 51 9.72 -18.16 12.32
C HIS A 51 8.91 -17.66 13.53
N ALA A 52 8.41 -16.43 13.47
CA ALA A 52 7.67 -15.82 14.56
C ALA A 52 6.49 -15.00 14.04
N PHE A 53 5.39 -15.03 14.79
CA PHE A 53 4.24 -14.17 14.54
C PHE A 53 4.62 -12.71 14.79
N SER A 54 4.42 -11.89 13.79
CA SER A 54 4.60 -10.45 13.81
C SER A 54 3.49 -9.85 12.98
N PRO A 55 2.38 -9.40 13.59
CA PRO A 55 1.24 -8.92 12.83
C PRO A 55 1.69 -7.82 11.89
N PHE A 56 1.25 -7.90 10.63
CA PHE A 56 1.45 -6.82 9.68
C PHE A 56 0.63 -5.63 10.16
N VAL A 57 1.31 -4.69 10.81
CA VAL A 57 0.72 -3.41 11.14
C VAL A 57 0.94 -2.53 9.92
N GLN A 58 -0.11 -2.31 9.12
CA GLN A 58 -0.06 -1.27 8.10
C GLN A 58 0.26 0.04 8.82
N ASN A 59 1.42 0.64 8.54
CA ASN A 59 1.83 1.85 9.20
C ASN A 59 0.81 2.95 8.86
N LYS A 60 0.07 3.41 9.88
CA LYS A 60 -0.96 4.45 9.73
C LYS A 60 -0.36 5.72 9.12
N GLU A 61 0.89 6.04 9.45
CA GLU A 61 1.58 7.21 8.90
C GLU A 61 1.84 7.05 7.40
N GLU A 62 2.32 5.88 6.97
CA GLU A 62 2.56 5.58 5.55
C GLU A 62 1.26 5.61 4.74
N LEU A 63 0.16 5.11 5.31
CA LEU A 63 -1.16 5.18 4.70
C LEU A 63 -1.65 6.62 4.54
N LEU A 64 -1.49 7.45 5.58
CA LEU A 64 -1.84 8.87 5.53
C LEU A 64 -0.94 9.65 4.56
N GLU A 65 0.34 9.29 4.46
CA GLU A 65 1.26 9.88 3.48
C GLU A 65 0.85 9.54 2.05
N ASN A 66 0.53 8.28 1.77
CA ASN A 66 0.01 7.85 0.47
C ASN A 66 -1.30 8.56 0.11
N LEU A 67 -2.21 8.72 1.08
CA LEU A 67 -3.45 9.48 0.90
C LEU A 67 -3.17 10.93 0.51
N ARG A 68 -2.32 11.62 1.28
CA ARG A 68 -1.93 13.02 1.01
C ARG A 68 -1.27 13.17 -0.35
N THR A 69 -0.41 12.23 -0.73
CA THR A 69 0.28 12.21 -2.02
C THR A 69 -0.72 12.09 -3.17
N LYS A 70 -1.64 11.12 -3.11
CA LYS A 70 -2.66 10.94 -4.13
C LYS A 70 -3.61 12.14 -4.22
N ARG A 71 -4.04 12.68 -3.08
CA ARG A 71 -4.86 13.91 -3.03
C ARG A 71 -4.16 15.08 -3.72
N ASN A 72 -2.90 15.32 -3.38
CA ASN A 72 -2.13 16.41 -3.96
C ASN A 72 -1.94 16.22 -5.47
N ALA A 73 -1.70 15.00 -5.94
CA ALA A 73 -1.61 14.70 -7.37
C ALA A 73 -2.92 15.04 -8.11
N LEU A 74 -4.07 14.64 -7.57
CA LEU A 74 -5.38 14.94 -8.16
C LEU A 74 -5.73 16.44 -8.13
N LEU A 75 -5.31 17.15 -7.08
CA LEU A 75 -5.42 18.61 -7.01
C LEU A 75 -4.53 19.29 -8.05
N VAL A 76 -3.31 18.82 -8.27
CA VAL A 76 -2.45 19.37 -9.33
C VAL A 76 -3.04 19.10 -10.71
N GLU A 77 -3.52 17.87 -10.96
CA GLU A 77 -4.11 17.48 -12.24
C GLU A 77 -5.36 18.29 -12.59
N SER A 78 -6.15 18.70 -11.59
CA SER A 78 -7.36 19.49 -11.77
C SER A 78 -7.14 21.00 -11.63
N ASP A 79 -5.89 21.48 -11.48
CA ASP A 79 -5.61 22.89 -11.19
C ASP A 79 -5.99 23.81 -12.36
N TRP A 80 -5.70 23.37 -13.59
CA TRP A 80 -6.05 24.09 -14.81
C TRP A 80 -7.57 24.33 -14.96
N THR A 81 -8.42 23.58 -14.27
CA THR A 81 -9.88 23.78 -14.35
C THR A 81 -10.34 25.03 -13.62
N GLN A 82 -9.54 25.53 -12.67
CA GLN A 82 -9.88 26.64 -11.78
C GLN A 82 -9.34 27.98 -12.24
N VAL A 83 -8.43 28.01 -13.24
CA VAL A 83 -7.91 29.27 -13.77
C VAL A 83 -8.99 30.01 -14.54
N GLU A 84 -8.95 31.35 -14.50
CA GLU A 84 -9.95 32.20 -15.17
C GLU A 84 -10.00 31.94 -16.67
N ASP A 85 -8.82 31.80 -17.29
CA ASP A 85 -8.60 31.47 -18.72
C ASP A 85 -8.95 30.03 -19.10
N SER A 86 -9.48 29.22 -18.16
CA SER A 86 -9.86 27.84 -18.46
C SER A 86 -10.99 27.83 -19.51
N PRO A 87 -10.90 26.96 -20.54
CA PRO A 87 -11.87 26.87 -21.62
C PRO A 87 -13.23 26.28 -21.19
N LEU A 88 -13.36 25.89 -19.91
CA LEU A 88 -14.55 25.26 -19.37
C LEU A 88 -15.69 26.27 -19.16
N PRO A 89 -16.95 25.88 -19.42
CA PRO A 89 -18.11 26.66 -19.04
C PRO A 89 -18.25 26.73 -17.51
N GLU A 90 -18.96 27.74 -17.02
CA GLU A 90 -19.10 28.03 -15.58
C GLU A 90 -19.68 26.83 -14.79
N GLU A 91 -20.61 26.10 -15.37
CA GLU A 91 -21.20 24.90 -14.77
C GLU A 91 -20.16 23.80 -14.53
N GLN A 92 -19.24 23.60 -15.49
CA GLN A 92 -18.15 22.62 -15.36
C GLN A 92 -17.10 23.12 -14.36
N LYS A 93 -16.75 24.42 -14.38
CA LYS A 93 -15.86 25.02 -13.37
C LYS A 93 -16.38 24.80 -11.94
N SER A 94 -17.69 24.94 -11.74
CA SER A 94 -18.36 24.67 -10.47
C SER A 94 -18.28 23.19 -10.07
N ALA A 95 -18.51 22.26 -11.00
CA ALA A 95 -18.37 20.82 -10.74
C ALA A 95 -16.93 20.45 -10.33
N TRP A 96 -15.93 20.98 -11.03
CA TRP A 96 -14.52 20.80 -10.67
C TRP A 96 -14.15 21.42 -9.33
N LYS A 97 -14.76 22.56 -8.98
CA LYS A 97 -14.59 23.18 -7.66
C LYS A 97 -15.11 22.27 -6.55
N ASN A 98 -16.29 21.69 -6.71
CA ASN A 98 -16.88 20.74 -5.76
C ASN A 98 -16.01 19.49 -5.61
N TYR A 99 -15.60 18.88 -6.73
CA TYR A 99 -14.67 17.75 -6.75
C TYR A 99 -13.38 18.04 -5.97
N ARG A 100 -12.78 19.21 -6.19
CA ARG A 100 -11.56 19.63 -5.48
C ARG A 100 -11.79 19.90 -4.00
N GLN A 101 -13.00 20.27 -3.59
CA GLN A 101 -13.36 20.42 -2.18
C GLN A 101 -13.46 19.04 -1.54
N GLU A 102 -14.19 18.11 -2.16
CA GLU A 102 -14.31 16.72 -1.68
C GLU A 102 -12.94 16.05 -1.51
N LEU A 103 -11.99 16.29 -2.43
CA LEU A 103 -10.60 15.82 -2.28
C LEU A 103 -9.90 16.38 -1.04
N ARG A 104 -10.11 17.65 -0.70
CA ARG A 104 -9.49 18.29 0.47
C ARG A 104 -10.14 17.80 1.77
N ASP A 105 -11.41 17.46 1.72
CA ASP A 105 -12.16 16.96 2.88
C ASP A 105 -11.73 15.53 3.29
N LEU A 106 -10.97 14.81 2.44
CA LEU A 106 -10.39 13.48 2.76
C LEU A 106 -9.22 13.50 3.77
N THR A 107 -8.89 14.65 4.37
CA THR A 107 -7.65 14.81 5.16
C THR A 107 -7.74 14.31 6.61
N ASP A 108 -8.96 14.17 7.16
CA ASP A 108 -9.22 13.79 8.56
C ASP A 108 -10.03 12.49 8.71
N LEU A 109 -9.67 11.44 7.96
CA LEU A 109 -10.33 10.15 8.10
C LEU A 109 -9.86 9.45 9.38
N GLU A 110 -10.76 9.34 10.37
CA GLU A 110 -10.56 8.51 11.56
C GLU A 110 -10.36 7.03 11.19
N ASP A 111 -11.09 6.59 10.16
CA ASP A 111 -10.99 5.26 9.57
C ASP A 111 -10.23 5.31 8.23
N THR A 112 -8.97 4.92 8.26
CA THR A 112 -8.11 4.88 7.08
C THR A 112 -8.29 3.61 6.25
N THR A 113 -9.12 2.64 6.70
CA THR A 113 -9.24 1.33 6.04
C THR A 113 -10.13 1.37 4.79
N THR A 114 -11.03 2.36 4.69
CA THR A 114 -11.96 2.50 3.56
C THR A 114 -11.99 3.94 3.05
N ILE A 115 -11.11 4.27 2.10
CA ILE A 115 -11.04 5.60 1.47
C ILE A 115 -11.83 5.59 0.16
N VAL A 116 -12.92 6.35 0.08
CA VAL A 116 -13.69 6.55 -1.15
C VAL A 116 -13.24 7.84 -1.82
N TRP A 117 -12.74 7.75 -3.05
CA TRP A 117 -12.29 8.91 -3.82
C TRP A 117 -13.46 9.51 -4.62
N PRO A 118 -13.58 10.85 -4.70
CA PRO A 118 -14.59 11.48 -5.53
C PRO A 118 -14.34 11.18 -7.01
N VAL A 119 -15.41 11.15 -7.80
CA VAL A 119 -15.35 10.88 -9.24
C VAL A 119 -15.04 12.17 -9.98
N LYS A 120 -14.08 12.11 -10.92
CA LYS A 120 -13.73 13.28 -11.74
C LYS A 120 -14.94 13.74 -12.57
N PRO A 121 -15.24 15.05 -12.61
CA PRO A 121 -16.24 15.60 -13.52
C PRO A 121 -15.86 15.40 -14.99
N ILE A 122 -16.87 15.44 -15.87
CA ILE A 122 -16.73 15.40 -17.33
C ILE A 122 -16.64 16.82 -17.87
#